data_AF-A0A7W4Z452-F1
#
_entry.id   AF-A0A7W4Z452-F1
#
_cell.length_a   1.000
_cell.length_b   1.000
_cell.length_c   1.000
_cell.angle_alpha   90.00
_cell.angle_beta   90.00
_cell.angle_gamma   90.00
#
_symmetry.space_group_name_H-M   'P 1'
#
loop_
_entity.id
_entity.type
_entity.pdbx_description
1 polymer ?
#
loop_
_entity_poly.entity_id
_entity_poly.type
_entity_poly.pdbx_seq_one_letter_code
_entity_poly.pdbx_strand_id
1 'polypeptide(L)'
;MDESTYDDEDGPVLARSFVVRALLEQPNLVANGRRFGRPRRGAPQWHGYVTDAETGDRLAWTRPQDVARFIERRLEQSGPGPAAVERLEPGAPGVPGVPGEPGAPGVRLRGLAMAAPALTDVVTDMLTVLGQRLPPAAGAVPAPNVTLERVRERLVGLGNHTGAEPTGTLGVRTVRGGRLDARVRFQVWATTASDVDAAVQTLHTALLDDRDELKQAGFLQLAAADTTLAGEEASVPGWRKATSYDVLYEYRYVDSDDAQSLIVRIPVSTDPEESPSPVREVESITDEMVRWDQDGASPLEVRGPGIVTRLSALVFVPGPALGGTVTFTRSSGGGGPVAHLPTLAAFLDATSGAEPAETDADVQLDPAAAFAGLGAAGPGLTIGDWDADAVTDVYAGFDRRLDEPIILTGAADRFTVTYAPPAGPATGLDQTAVVYLRANPP
;
A
#
# COMPACT_ATOMS: atom_id res chain seq x y z
N MET A 1 30.36 -18.53 55.01
CA MET A 1 29.16 -17.87 54.46
C MET A 1 29.56 -17.49 53.06
N ASP A 2 29.17 -18.33 52.10
CA ASP A 2 29.51 -18.12 50.68
C ASP A 2 28.58 -17.04 50.11
N GLU A 3 29.18 -15.99 49.56
CA GLU A 3 28.52 -15.00 48.71
C GLU A 3 28.12 -15.68 47.40
N SER A 4 26.82 -15.79 47.17
CA SER A 4 26.27 -16.20 45.88
C SER A 4 26.41 -15.02 44.89
N THR A 5 27.37 -15.11 43.98
CA THR A 5 27.38 -14.36 42.73
C THR A 5 26.14 -14.77 41.92
N TYR A 6 25.14 -13.89 41.89
CA TYR A 6 24.08 -13.97 40.88
C TYR A 6 24.64 -13.36 39.60
N ASP A 7 24.95 -14.22 38.63
CA ASP A 7 25.27 -13.81 37.25
C ASP A 7 23.99 -13.24 36.61
N ASP A 8 23.93 -11.91 36.52
CA ASP A 8 22.97 -11.16 35.69
C ASP A 8 23.36 -11.32 34.21
N GLU A 9 23.17 -12.52 33.65
CA GLU A 9 23.21 -12.76 32.20
C GLU A 9 21.79 -12.76 31.60
N ASP A 10 20.97 -11.76 31.92
CA ASP A 10 19.75 -11.49 31.16
C ASP A 10 20.13 -10.82 29.83
N GLY A 11 20.45 -11.65 28.84
CA GLY A 11 20.66 -11.22 27.46
C GLY A 11 19.43 -10.48 26.90
N PRO A 12 19.60 -9.67 25.84
CA PRO A 12 18.50 -8.91 25.26
C PRO A 12 17.35 -9.83 24.85
N VAL A 13 16.15 -9.57 25.38
CA VAL A 13 14.93 -10.29 24.99
C VAL A 13 14.61 -9.96 23.54
N LEU A 14 14.84 -10.92 22.64
CA LEU A 14 14.46 -10.80 21.23
C LEU A 14 12.95 -11.05 21.10
N ALA A 15 12.20 -9.99 20.81
CA ALA A 15 10.79 -10.08 20.46
C ALA A 15 10.64 -10.32 18.95
N ARG A 16 9.85 -11.33 18.55
CA ARG A 16 9.57 -11.65 17.15
C ARG A 16 8.08 -11.79 16.90
N SER A 17 7.60 -11.24 15.80
CA SER A 17 6.16 -11.17 15.48
C SER A 17 5.78 -12.13 14.36
N PHE A 18 4.64 -12.82 14.53
CA PHE A 18 4.09 -13.74 13.54
C PHE A 18 2.61 -13.45 13.30
N VAL A 19 2.18 -13.49 12.04
CA VAL A 19 0.78 -13.33 11.66
C VAL A 19 0.21 -14.69 11.26
N VAL A 20 -0.83 -15.14 11.97
CA VAL A 20 -1.51 -16.41 11.69
C VAL A 20 -2.89 -16.13 11.10
N ARG A 21 -3.09 -16.48 9.83
CA ARG A 21 -4.40 -16.47 9.19
C ARG A 21 -5.00 -17.85 9.27
N ALA A 22 -6.15 -17.97 9.92
CA ALA A 22 -6.91 -19.20 10.07
C ALA A 22 -8.22 -19.13 9.26
N LEU A 23 -8.50 -20.19 8.51
CA LEU A 23 -9.71 -20.40 7.72
C LEU A 23 -10.38 -21.69 8.21
N LEU A 24 -11.69 -21.63 8.46
CA LEU A 24 -12.48 -22.80 8.81
C LEU A 24 -13.11 -23.38 7.56
N GLU A 25 -12.62 -24.54 7.12
CA GLU A 25 -13.28 -25.30 6.06
C GLU A 25 -14.51 -25.99 6.65
N GLN A 26 -15.69 -25.52 6.24
CA GLN A 26 -16.93 -26.22 6.57
C GLN A 26 -16.99 -27.49 5.71
N PRO A 27 -17.36 -28.65 6.29
CA PRO A 27 -17.48 -29.87 5.51
C PRO A 27 -18.49 -29.64 4.37
N ASN A 28 -18.01 -29.74 3.13
CA ASN A 28 -18.81 -29.53 1.93
C ASN A 28 -20.12 -30.32 2.01
N LEU A 29 -21.23 -29.62 2.21
CA LEU A 29 -22.58 -30.21 2.24
C LEU A 29 -23.08 -30.62 0.84
N VAL A 30 -22.31 -30.32 -0.22
CA VAL A 30 -22.70 -30.52 -1.61
C VAL A 30 -21.73 -31.47 -2.31
N ALA A 31 -21.89 -32.77 -2.05
CA ALA A 31 -21.29 -33.81 -2.88
C ALA A 31 -22.36 -34.88 -3.23
N ASN A 32 -23.02 -34.60 -4.34
CA ASN A 32 -23.76 -35.47 -5.26
C ASN A 32 -23.77 -36.99 -4.97
N GLY A 33 -24.98 -37.51 -4.72
CA GLY A 33 -25.59 -38.47 -5.66
C GLY A 33 -25.07 -39.91 -5.75
N ARG A 34 -24.18 -40.41 -4.90
CA ARG A 34 -23.85 -41.86 -4.87
C ARG A 34 -24.45 -42.56 -3.66
N ARG A 35 -25.51 -43.35 -3.92
CA ARG A 35 -26.09 -44.32 -3.00
C ARG A 35 -25.05 -45.38 -2.64
N PHE A 36 -25.02 -45.75 -1.36
CA PHE A 36 -24.26 -46.85 -0.73
C PHE A 36 -22.78 -46.62 -0.41
N GLY A 37 -22.53 -45.65 0.48
CA GLY A 37 -21.34 -45.61 1.33
C GLY A 37 -21.65 -44.77 2.57
N ARG A 38 -21.32 -45.26 3.79
CA ARG A 38 -21.57 -44.49 5.02
C ARG A 38 -20.89 -43.11 4.91
N PRO A 39 -21.59 -41.99 5.12
CA PRO A 39 -20.96 -40.68 5.10
C PRO A 39 -19.95 -40.59 6.24
N ARG A 40 -18.67 -40.35 5.91
CA ARG A 40 -17.69 -39.88 6.89
C ARG A 40 -18.08 -38.44 7.22
N ARG A 41 -18.65 -38.21 8.40
CA ARG A 41 -18.77 -36.86 8.99
C ARG A 41 -17.35 -36.32 9.17
N GLY A 42 -16.88 -35.51 8.22
CA GLY A 42 -15.71 -34.66 8.45
C GLY A 42 -16.09 -33.60 9.48
N ALA A 43 -15.36 -33.54 10.60
CA ALA A 43 -15.44 -32.37 11.47
C ALA A 43 -14.89 -31.15 10.69
N PRO A 44 -15.40 -29.94 10.95
CA PRO A 44 -14.85 -28.73 10.34
C PRO A 44 -13.34 -28.65 10.67
N GLN A 45 -12.53 -28.40 9.64
CA GLN A 45 -11.08 -28.41 9.76
C GLN A 45 -10.55 -26.98 9.62
N TRP A 46 -9.72 -26.57 10.58
CA TRP A 46 -8.97 -25.33 10.51
C TRP A 46 -7.70 -25.52 9.68
N HIS A 47 -7.44 -24.59 8.80
CA HIS A 47 -6.24 -24.53 7.96
C HIS A 47 -5.91 -23.08 7.66
N GLY A 48 -4.72 -22.79 7.15
CA GLY A 48 -4.40 -21.42 6.76
C GLY A 48 -2.91 -21.21 6.54
N TYR A 49 -2.42 -20.03 6.93
CA TYR A 49 -1.03 -19.64 6.75
C TYR A 49 -0.49 -18.96 8.00
N VAL A 50 0.80 -19.16 8.27
CA VAL A 50 1.58 -18.37 9.21
C VAL A 50 2.65 -17.63 8.43
N THR A 51 2.83 -16.34 8.74
CA THR A 51 3.81 -15.47 8.11
C THR A 51 4.71 -14.89 9.20
N ASP A 52 6.02 -14.99 9.02
CA ASP A 52 7.01 -14.25 9.78
C ASP A 52 6.94 -12.77 9.36
N ALA A 53 6.60 -11.88 10.29
CA ALA A 53 6.37 -10.47 9.98
C ALA A 53 7.64 -9.72 9.56
N GLU A 54 8.81 -10.22 9.97
CA GLU A 54 10.10 -9.59 9.71
C GLU A 54 10.66 -10.02 8.34
N THR A 55 10.60 -11.32 8.03
CA THR A 55 11.18 -11.85 6.78
C THR A 55 10.18 -11.99 5.63
N GLY A 56 8.88 -11.91 5.92
CA GLY A 56 7.81 -12.18 4.97
C GLY A 56 7.67 -13.67 4.60
N ASP A 57 8.43 -14.56 5.25
CA ASP A 57 8.37 -15.99 4.97
C ASP A 57 7.04 -16.58 5.42
N ARG A 58 6.45 -17.42 4.56
CA ARG A 58 5.09 -17.95 4.76
C ARG A 58 5.06 -19.47 4.70
N LEU A 59 4.35 -20.08 5.67
CA LEU A 59 4.07 -21.51 5.69
C LEU A 59 2.56 -21.76 5.71
N ALA A 60 2.08 -22.60 4.79
CA ALA A 60 0.73 -23.13 4.86
C ALA A 60 0.63 -24.20 5.95
N TRP A 61 -0.40 -24.14 6.77
CA TRP A 61 -0.65 -25.12 7.83
C TRP A 61 -2.02 -25.76 7.69
N THR A 62 -2.08 -27.06 7.96
CA THR A 62 -3.33 -27.84 8.00
C THR A 62 -3.62 -28.39 9.39
N ARG A 63 -2.63 -28.30 10.28
CA ARG A 63 -2.72 -28.65 11.70
C ARG A 63 -2.12 -27.52 12.53
N PRO A 64 -2.68 -27.18 13.70
CA PRO A 64 -2.14 -26.11 14.56
C PRO A 64 -0.66 -26.31 14.94
N GLN A 65 -0.20 -27.56 15.09
CA GLN A 65 1.19 -27.89 15.38
C GLN A 65 2.19 -27.42 14.31
N ASP A 66 1.74 -27.21 13.06
CA ASP A 66 2.62 -26.72 11.99
C ASP A 66 2.96 -25.24 12.20
N VAL A 67 2.07 -24.47 12.84
CA VAL A 67 2.31 -23.07 13.23
C VAL A 67 3.38 -22.98 14.32
N ALA A 68 3.25 -23.79 15.39
CA ALA A 68 4.22 -23.85 16.48
C ALA A 68 5.63 -24.20 15.97
N ARG A 69 5.74 -25.24 15.13
CA ARG A 69 7.03 -25.65 14.53
C ARG A 69 7.64 -24.58 13.63
N PHE A 70 6.81 -23.81 12.93
CA PHE A 70 7.30 -22.70 12.12
C PHE A 70 7.89 -21.60 13.00
N ILE A 71 7.18 -21.22 14.06
CA ILE A 71 7.62 -20.20 15.03
C ILE A 71 8.91 -20.64 15.73
N GLU A 72 8.95 -21.87 16.27
CA GLU A 72 10.13 -22.43 16.95
C GLU A 72 11.37 -22.41 16.06
N ARG A 73 11.25 -22.90 14.81
CA ARG A 73 12.36 -22.91 13.85
C ARG A 73 12.87 -21.50 13.56
N ARG A 74 11.98 -20.51 13.52
CA ARG A 74 12.34 -19.12 13.27
C ARG A 74 13.04 -18.51 14.48
N LEU A 75 12.55 -18.76 15.69
CA LEU A 75 13.21 -18.33 16.91
C LEU A 75 14.61 -18.95 17.07
N GLU A 76 14.78 -20.23 16.73
CA GLU A 76 16.08 -20.91 16.74
C GLU A 76 17.08 -20.30 15.74
N GLN A 77 16.62 -19.89 14.56
CA GLN A 77 17.46 -19.24 13.54
C GLN A 77 17.89 -17.82 13.92
N SER A 78 17.14 -17.16 14.82
CA SER A 78 17.41 -15.81 15.29
C SER A 78 18.24 -15.76 16.57
N GLY A 79 18.56 -16.91 17.18
CA GLY A 79 19.49 -16.94 18.31
C GLY A 79 20.86 -16.39 17.91
N PRO A 80 21.64 -15.83 18.84
CA PRO A 80 23.02 -15.46 18.58
C PRO A 80 23.75 -16.72 18.11
N GLY A 81 24.02 -16.80 16.80
CA GLY A 81 24.77 -17.92 16.24
C GLY A 81 26.06 -18.09 17.04
N PRO A 82 26.53 -19.34 17.28
CA PRO A 82 27.82 -19.54 17.93
C PRO A 82 28.82 -18.69 17.17
N ALA A 83 29.45 -17.75 17.89
CA ALA A 83 30.34 -16.75 17.34
C ALA A 83 31.17 -17.37 16.22
N ALA A 84 31.13 -16.74 15.04
CA ALA A 84 32.00 -17.06 13.93
C ALA A 84 33.45 -16.94 14.40
N VAL A 85 33.99 -18.06 14.90
CA VAL A 85 35.41 -18.26 15.06
C VAL A 85 35.93 -18.37 13.63
N GLU A 86 36.45 -17.27 13.10
CA GLU A 86 37.31 -17.26 11.93
C GLU A 86 38.42 -18.29 12.13
N ARG A 87 38.24 -19.49 11.57
CA ARG A 87 39.34 -20.39 11.24
C ARG A 87 39.66 -20.21 9.77
N LEU A 88 40.63 -19.34 9.52
CA LEU A 88 41.50 -19.38 8.35
C LEU A 88 42.24 -20.72 8.34
N GLU A 89 41.94 -21.59 7.38
CA GLU A 89 42.83 -22.67 6.94
C GLU A 89 42.75 -22.74 5.40
N PRO A 90 43.89 -22.71 4.68
CA PRO A 90 43.94 -22.74 3.23
C PRO A 90 44.16 -24.16 2.69
N GLY A 91 43.46 -24.49 1.60
CA GLY A 91 44.08 -25.26 0.52
C GLY A 91 43.48 -26.63 0.18
N ALA A 92 43.45 -26.85 -1.15
CA ALA A 92 43.53 -28.11 -1.88
C ALA A 92 42.20 -28.68 -2.46
N PRO A 93 42.27 -29.36 -3.64
CA PRO A 93 41.35 -29.11 -4.74
C PRO A 93 40.53 -30.33 -5.20
N GLY A 94 39.43 -30.05 -5.90
CA GLY A 94 38.92 -30.76 -7.07
C GLY A 94 38.22 -32.12 -6.87
N VAL A 95 36.93 -32.19 -7.20
CA VAL A 95 36.26 -33.39 -7.79
C VAL A 95 35.10 -32.91 -8.71
N PRO A 96 34.83 -33.58 -9.86
CA PRO A 96 34.02 -33.05 -10.95
C PRO A 96 32.56 -33.58 -11.00
N GLY A 97 31.70 -32.79 -11.65
CA GLY A 97 30.68 -33.23 -12.62
C GLY A 97 29.47 -34.04 -12.14
N VAL A 98 28.30 -33.40 -12.11
CA VAL A 98 26.99 -34.06 -12.32
C VAL A 98 26.20 -33.26 -13.35
N PRO A 99 25.71 -33.88 -14.44
CA PRO A 99 24.86 -33.22 -15.43
C PRO A 99 23.37 -33.49 -15.19
N GLY A 100 22.54 -32.46 -15.43
CA GLY A 100 21.15 -32.61 -15.87
C GLY A 100 20.06 -32.20 -14.88
N GLU A 101 19.41 -31.06 -15.10
CA GLU A 101 18.01 -31.00 -15.58
C GLU A 101 17.57 -29.52 -15.79
N PRO A 102 16.87 -29.19 -16.90
CA PRO A 102 16.36 -27.85 -17.15
C PRO A 102 15.02 -27.65 -16.42
N GLY A 103 15.08 -27.13 -15.20
CA GLY A 103 13.91 -26.62 -14.50
C GLY A 103 13.43 -25.32 -15.15
N ALA A 104 12.24 -25.33 -15.72
CA ALA A 104 11.57 -24.16 -16.29
C ALA A 104 11.54 -23.00 -15.27
N PRO A 105 11.85 -21.76 -15.68
CA PRO A 105 11.70 -20.61 -14.80
C PRO A 105 10.21 -20.36 -14.57
N GLY A 106 9.70 -20.90 -13.46
CA GLY A 106 8.45 -20.43 -12.89
C GLY A 106 8.66 -18.97 -12.52
N VAL A 107 8.09 -18.06 -13.31
CA VAL A 107 7.97 -16.65 -13.00
C VAL A 107 7.28 -16.55 -11.64
N ARG A 108 8.09 -16.36 -10.59
CA ARG A 108 7.59 -15.99 -9.27
C ARG A 108 7.13 -14.54 -9.41
N LEU A 109 5.84 -14.36 -9.67
CA LEU A 109 5.18 -13.08 -9.43
C LEU A 109 5.24 -12.83 -7.93
N ARG A 110 6.36 -12.26 -7.50
CA ARG A 110 6.57 -11.66 -6.18
C ARG A 110 5.80 -10.35 -6.21
N GLY A 111 4.47 -10.45 -6.26
CA GLY A 111 3.60 -9.31 -6.05
C GLY A 111 3.91 -8.79 -4.65
N LEU A 112 4.51 -7.61 -4.58
CA LEU A 112 4.55 -6.80 -3.37
C LEU A 112 3.11 -6.39 -3.09
N ALA A 113 2.32 -7.32 -2.56
CA ALA A 113 1.08 -6.98 -1.88
C ALA A 113 1.52 -6.13 -0.70
N MET A 114 1.26 -4.82 -0.76
CA MET A 114 1.59 -3.95 0.35
C MET A 114 0.61 -4.28 1.46
N ALA A 115 1.08 -5.17 2.34
CA ALA A 115 0.36 -5.57 3.52
C ALA A 115 0.02 -4.33 4.35
N ALA A 116 -1.12 -4.36 5.05
CA ALA A 116 -1.42 -3.41 6.11
C ALA A 116 -0.14 -3.13 6.92
N PRO A 117 0.09 -1.88 7.36
CA PRO A 117 1.31 -1.53 8.10
C PRO A 117 1.51 -2.55 9.23
N ALA A 118 2.76 -2.98 9.43
CA ALA A 118 3.03 -4.00 10.43
C ALA A 118 2.54 -3.47 11.79
N LEU A 119 1.91 -4.32 12.59
CA LEU A 119 1.39 -3.93 13.89
C LEU A 119 2.48 -3.26 14.75
N THR A 120 3.73 -3.70 14.61
CA THR A 120 4.90 -3.11 15.27
C THR A 120 5.10 -1.65 14.90
N ASP A 121 4.93 -1.28 13.63
CA ASP A 121 5.10 0.10 13.15
C ASP A 121 4.00 0.99 13.73
N VAL A 122 2.74 0.52 13.65
CA VAL A 122 1.59 1.23 14.20
C VAL A 122 1.70 1.45 15.71
N VAL A 123 2.17 0.44 16.45
CA VAL A 123 2.42 0.55 17.90
C VAL A 123 3.56 1.51 18.17
N THR A 124 4.63 1.49 17.37
CA THR A 124 5.79 2.38 17.51
C THR A 124 5.38 3.83 17.29
N ASP A 125 4.56 4.10 16.26
CA ASP A 125 4.01 5.43 16.00
C ASP A 125 3.13 5.90 17.16
N MET A 126 2.23 5.04 17.65
CA MET A 126 1.38 5.33 18.80
C MET A 126 2.21 5.69 20.05
N LEU A 127 3.24 4.89 20.37
CA LEU A 127 4.11 5.14 21.52
C LEU A 127 4.98 6.39 21.33
N THR A 128 5.39 6.69 20.09
CA THR A 128 6.15 7.91 19.77
C THR A 128 5.33 9.15 20.05
N VAL A 129 4.07 9.20 19.59
CA VAL A 129 3.16 10.33 19.85
C VAL A 129 2.92 10.51 21.36
N LEU A 130 2.69 9.42 22.10
CA LEU A 130 2.52 9.50 23.56
C LEU A 130 3.82 9.91 24.27
N GLY A 131 4.97 9.46 23.79
CA GLY A 131 6.28 9.76 24.35
C GLY A 131 6.63 11.25 24.29
N GLN A 132 6.12 11.99 23.30
CA GLN A 132 6.31 13.44 23.20
C GLN A 132 5.68 14.23 24.36
N ARG A 133 4.80 13.61 25.17
CA ARG A 133 4.13 14.24 26.31
C ARG A 133 4.76 13.84 27.65
N LEU A 134 5.84 13.05 27.61
CA LEU A 134 6.63 12.74 28.80
C LEU A 134 7.30 14.01 29.33
N PRO A 135 7.35 14.20 30.66
CA PRO A 135 8.13 15.28 31.24
C PRO A 135 9.62 15.09 30.91
N PRO A 136 10.41 16.18 30.84
CA PRO A 136 11.85 16.08 30.63
C PRO A 136 12.52 15.31 31.77
N ALA A 137 13.61 14.61 31.46
CA ALA A 137 14.40 13.92 32.48
C ALA A 137 14.99 14.90 33.51
N ALA A 138 14.95 14.54 34.79
CA ALA A 138 15.43 15.37 35.88
C ALA A 138 16.72 14.81 36.51
N GLY A 139 17.83 15.55 36.42
CA GLY A 139 19.08 15.16 37.08
C GLY A 139 19.73 13.89 36.49
N ALA A 140 20.31 13.05 37.35
CA ALA A 140 21.04 11.84 36.97
C ALA A 140 20.18 10.57 37.01
N VAL A 141 18.84 10.69 37.02
CA VAL A 141 17.93 9.54 36.98
C VAL A 141 17.63 9.12 35.53
N PRO A 142 17.17 7.88 35.29
CA PRO A 142 16.78 7.41 33.96
C PRO A 142 15.74 8.32 33.30
N ALA A 143 15.78 8.41 31.97
CA ALA A 143 14.79 9.16 31.23
C ALA A 143 13.39 8.54 31.41
N PRO A 144 12.35 9.37 31.57
CA PRO A 144 10.97 8.89 31.51
C PRO A 144 10.70 8.15 30.20
N ASN A 145 9.87 7.12 30.23
CA ASN A 145 9.51 6.34 29.05
C ASN A 145 8.03 5.93 29.04
N VAL A 146 7.57 5.48 27.88
CA VAL A 146 6.24 4.88 27.70
C VAL A 146 6.42 3.49 27.09
N THR A 147 5.72 2.51 27.64
CA THR A 147 5.81 1.10 27.24
C THR A 147 4.41 0.53 27.01
N LEU A 148 4.32 -0.49 26.15
CA LEU A 148 3.06 -1.19 25.90
C LEU A 148 2.89 -2.34 26.91
N GLU A 149 1.78 -2.36 27.65
CA GLU A 149 1.44 -3.47 28.55
C GLU A 149 0.58 -4.54 27.85
N ARG A 150 -0.41 -4.11 27.07
CA ARG A 150 -1.28 -5.00 26.28
C ARG A 150 -1.71 -4.31 25.00
N VAL A 151 -1.91 -5.06 23.93
CA VAL A 151 -2.52 -4.58 22.69
C VAL A 151 -3.49 -5.60 22.16
N ARG A 152 -4.65 -5.13 21.68
CA ARG A 152 -5.61 -5.92 20.95
C ARG A 152 -6.06 -5.15 19.72
N GLU A 153 -5.90 -5.77 18.55
CA GLU A 153 -6.42 -5.20 17.31
C GLU A 153 -7.95 -5.33 17.27
N ARG A 154 -8.60 -4.29 16.75
CA ARG A 154 -10.03 -4.22 16.49
C ARG A 154 -10.22 -3.72 15.06
N LEU A 155 -11.14 -4.35 14.35
CA LEU A 155 -11.49 -3.94 12.99
C LEU A 155 -12.20 -2.59 13.01
N VAL A 156 -12.00 -1.80 11.96
CA VAL A 156 -12.74 -0.55 11.72
C VAL A 156 -13.68 -0.76 10.55
N GLY A 157 -14.95 -0.39 10.71
CA GLY A 157 -15.96 -0.58 9.66
C GLY A 157 -16.12 -2.05 9.24
N LEU A 158 -16.63 -2.26 8.03
CA LEU A 158 -16.75 -3.58 7.43
C LEU A 158 -15.46 -3.87 6.64
N GLY A 159 -14.72 -4.90 7.05
CA GLY A 159 -13.50 -5.32 6.34
C GLY A 159 -12.36 -4.29 6.35
N ASN A 160 -12.22 -3.51 7.43
CA ASN A 160 -11.21 -2.44 7.57
C ASN A 160 -11.39 -1.23 6.65
N HIS A 161 -12.53 -1.12 5.96
CA HIS A 161 -12.84 0.05 5.12
C HIS A 161 -13.29 1.22 5.98
N THR A 162 -12.56 2.34 5.92
CA THR A 162 -12.90 3.58 6.63
C THR A 162 -13.54 4.60 5.70
N GLY A 163 -13.26 4.53 4.41
CA GLY A 163 -13.89 5.36 3.40
C GLY A 163 -13.14 5.33 2.08
N ALA A 164 -13.54 6.22 1.19
CA ALA A 164 -12.93 6.40 -0.11
C ALA A 164 -12.53 7.88 -0.24
N GLU A 165 -11.27 8.15 -0.59
CA GLU A 165 -10.73 9.51 -0.68
C GLU A 165 -10.39 9.82 -2.14
N PRO A 166 -10.83 10.96 -2.70
CA PRO A 166 -10.48 11.33 -4.07
C PRO A 166 -8.99 11.70 -4.15
N THR A 167 -8.25 10.99 -4.98
CA THR A 167 -6.82 11.17 -5.28
C THR A 167 -6.59 11.99 -6.55
N GLY A 168 -7.39 13.03 -6.78
CA GLY A 168 -7.23 13.91 -7.94
C GLY A 168 -7.45 13.18 -9.27
N THR A 169 -6.37 12.93 -10.01
CA THR A 169 -6.36 12.32 -11.37
C THR A 169 -6.58 10.82 -11.38
N LEU A 170 -6.34 10.14 -10.25
CA LEU A 170 -6.32 8.67 -10.16
C LEU A 170 -7.65 8.08 -9.70
N GLY A 171 -8.70 8.91 -9.69
CA GLY A 171 -10.01 8.55 -9.14
C GLY A 171 -9.97 8.49 -7.61
N VAL A 172 -10.70 7.53 -7.05
CA VAL A 172 -10.90 7.39 -5.61
C VAL A 172 -10.00 6.28 -5.05
N ARG A 173 -9.18 6.60 -4.05
CA ARG A 173 -8.43 5.60 -3.28
C ARG A 173 -9.28 5.08 -2.12
N THR A 174 -9.22 3.78 -1.88
CA THR A 174 -9.80 3.21 -0.67
C THR A 174 -8.90 3.51 0.52
N VAL A 175 -9.46 4.19 1.52
CA VAL A 175 -8.82 4.35 2.82
C VAL A 175 -9.23 3.17 3.68
N ARG A 176 -8.23 2.47 4.21
CA ARG A 176 -8.41 1.42 5.20
C ARG A 176 -7.90 1.89 6.55
N GLY A 177 -8.24 1.15 7.59
CA GLY A 177 -7.77 1.44 8.92
C GLY A 177 -7.99 0.30 9.90
N GLY A 178 -7.35 0.43 11.04
CA GLY A 178 -7.52 -0.46 12.18
C GLY A 178 -7.63 0.33 13.48
N ARG A 179 -8.07 -0.35 14.53
CA ARG A 179 -8.08 0.19 15.89
C ARG A 179 -7.21 -0.68 16.79
N LEU A 180 -6.46 -0.05 17.67
CA LEU A 180 -5.74 -0.68 18.75
C LEU A 180 -6.44 -0.35 20.06
N ASP A 181 -6.94 -1.38 20.74
CA ASP A 181 -7.33 -1.34 22.15
C ASP A 181 -6.10 -1.75 22.96
N ALA A 182 -5.37 -0.74 23.43
CA ALA A 182 -4.08 -0.90 24.08
C ALA A 182 -4.14 -0.43 25.52
N ARG A 183 -3.20 -0.92 26.33
CA ARG A 183 -2.88 -0.33 27.62
C ARG A 183 -1.41 0.00 27.62
N VAL A 184 -1.10 1.26 27.91
CA VAL A 184 0.25 1.80 27.91
C VAL A 184 0.64 2.19 29.34
N ARG A 185 1.91 2.04 29.67
CA ARG A 185 2.47 2.41 30.97
C ARG A 185 3.55 3.45 30.78
N PHE A 186 3.33 4.62 31.36
CA PHE A 186 4.35 5.65 31.53
C PHE A 186 5.14 5.35 32.80
N GLN A 187 6.46 5.42 32.70
CA GLN A 187 7.37 5.35 33.84
C GLN A 187 8.09 6.69 33.96
N VAL A 188 7.94 7.33 35.10
CA VAL A 188 8.52 8.63 35.39
C VAL A 188 9.48 8.48 36.56
N TRP A 189 10.60 9.20 36.48
CA TRP A 189 11.69 9.16 37.44
C TRP A 189 12.01 10.57 37.94
N ALA A 190 12.40 10.69 39.20
CA ALA A 190 12.94 11.92 39.76
C ALA A 190 13.88 11.63 40.95
N THR A 191 14.59 12.64 41.44
CA THR A 191 15.51 12.50 42.58
C THR A 191 14.80 12.48 43.93
N THR A 192 13.56 12.97 44.01
CA THR A 192 12.75 12.97 45.24
C THR A 192 11.33 12.44 44.99
N ALA A 193 10.68 11.96 46.05
CA ALA A 193 9.30 11.49 45.99
C ALA A 193 8.32 12.59 45.53
N SER A 194 8.49 13.82 46.02
CA SER A 194 7.63 14.94 45.63
C SER A 194 7.80 15.35 44.17
N ASP A 195 9.03 15.26 43.64
CA ASP A 195 9.30 15.63 42.25
C ASP A 195 8.73 14.60 41.28
N VAL A 196 8.77 13.30 41.62
CA VAL A 196 8.14 12.28 40.75
C VAL A 196 6.62 12.40 40.75
N ASP A 197 6.01 12.79 41.88
CA ASP A 197 4.59 13.09 41.94
C ASP A 197 4.22 14.32 41.09
N ALA A 198 5.02 15.40 41.17
CA ALA A 198 4.85 16.59 40.34
C ALA A 198 5.04 16.31 38.85
N ALA A 199 5.97 15.42 38.49
CA ALA A 199 6.21 15.01 37.12
C ALA A 199 5.05 14.17 36.55
N VAL A 200 4.47 13.26 37.34
CA VAL A 200 3.24 12.53 36.94
C VAL A 200 2.05 13.47 36.81
N GLN A 201 1.92 14.46 37.68
CA GLN A 201 0.87 15.49 37.54
C GLN A 201 1.05 16.31 36.26
N THR A 202 2.29 16.69 35.93
CA THR A 202 2.63 17.37 34.67
C THR A 202 2.25 16.53 33.45
N LEU A 203 2.58 15.24 33.45
CA LEU A 203 2.18 14.31 32.40
C LEU A 203 0.65 14.26 32.24
N HIS A 204 -0.09 14.16 33.34
CA HIS A 204 -1.56 14.12 33.30
C HIS A 204 -2.15 15.40 32.71
N THR A 205 -1.65 16.57 33.15
CA THR A 205 -2.06 17.87 32.60
C THR A 205 -1.74 17.96 31.10
N ALA A 206 -0.54 17.57 30.67
CA ALA A 206 -0.16 17.60 29.25
C ALA A 206 -1.07 16.71 28.38
N LEU A 207 -1.39 15.50 28.84
CA LEU A 207 -2.32 14.60 28.13
C LEU A 207 -3.75 15.16 28.04
N LEU A 208 -4.19 15.93 29.04
CA LEU A 208 -5.50 16.59 29.03
C LEU A 208 -5.52 17.83 28.14
N ASP A 209 -4.47 18.64 28.19
CA ASP A 209 -4.32 19.86 27.39
C ASP A 209 -4.20 19.53 25.90
N ASP A 210 -3.44 18.48 25.55
CA ASP A 210 -3.21 18.03 24.17
C ASP A 210 -4.32 17.11 23.63
N ARG A 211 -5.47 17.00 24.30
CA ARG A 211 -6.53 16.04 23.92
C ARG A 211 -6.97 16.18 22.46
N ASP A 212 -7.10 17.41 21.98
CA ASP A 212 -7.58 17.66 20.62
C ASP A 212 -6.49 17.32 19.58
N GLU A 213 -5.21 17.54 19.91
CA GLU A 213 -4.07 17.08 19.09
C GLU A 213 -3.98 15.56 19.04
N LEU A 214 -4.11 14.90 20.20
CA LEU A 214 -4.14 13.44 20.29
C LEU A 214 -5.31 12.86 19.48
N LYS A 215 -6.47 13.50 19.50
CA LYS A 215 -7.61 13.08 18.67
C LYS A 215 -7.32 13.21 17.18
N GLN A 216 -6.66 14.28 16.75
CA GLN A 216 -6.22 14.43 15.36
C GLN A 216 -5.18 13.39 14.96
N ALA A 217 -4.31 12.99 15.89
CA ALA A 217 -3.33 11.92 15.71
C ALA A 217 -3.94 10.50 15.75
N GLY A 218 -5.23 10.34 16.04
CA GLY A 218 -5.93 9.05 16.01
C GLY A 218 -6.32 8.48 17.38
N PHE A 219 -6.03 9.16 18.49
CA PHE A 219 -6.42 8.71 19.83
C PHE A 219 -7.90 9.01 20.10
N LEU A 220 -8.76 8.00 19.94
CA LEU A 220 -10.21 8.09 20.15
C LEU A 220 -10.59 8.08 21.63
N GLN A 221 -9.82 7.37 22.45
CA GLN A 221 -10.01 7.28 23.89
C GLN A 221 -8.67 7.21 24.59
N LEU A 222 -8.54 7.93 25.70
CA LEU A 222 -7.42 7.86 26.62
C LEU A 222 -7.99 7.96 28.04
N ALA A 223 -7.88 6.89 28.82
CA ALA A 223 -8.43 6.81 30.17
C ALA A 223 -7.38 6.31 31.15
N ALA A 224 -7.18 7.02 32.26
CA ALA A 224 -6.29 6.56 33.32
C ALA A 224 -6.84 5.26 33.93
N ALA A 225 -5.99 4.24 34.04
CA ALA A 225 -6.36 2.92 34.54
C ALA A 225 -5.81 2.70 35.95
N ASP A 226 -4.49 2.80 36.11
CA ASP A 226 -3.81 2.53 37.38
C ASP A 226 -2.66 3.50 37.60
N THR A 227 -2.34 3.79 38.86
CA THR A 227 -1.15 4.56 39.21
C THR A 227 -0.54 3.98 40.47
N THR A 228 0.74 3.63 40.38
CA THR A 228 1.52 3.10 41.50
C THR A 228 1.86 4.20 42.50
N LEU A 229 2.16 3.83 43.75
CA LEU A 229 2.78 4.75 44.70
C LEU A 229 4.23 5.03 44.27
N ALA A 230 4.75 6.21 44.62
CA ALA A 230 6.17 6.52 44.41
C ALA A 230 7.02 5.54 45.24
N GLY A 231 7.96 4.86 44.60
CA GLY A 231 8.89 3.95 45.23
C GLY A 231 10.33 4.35 44.93
N GLU A 232 11.19 4.30 45.95
CA GLU A 232 12.64 4.42 45.78
C GLU A 232 13.17 3.13 45.13
N GLU A 233 14.01 3.26 44.11
CA GLU A 233 14.60 2.13 43.40
C GLU A 233 16.01 1.86 43.95
N ALA A 234 16.28 0.65 44.45
CA ALA A 234 17.55 0.38 45.13
C ALA A 234 18.77 0.39 44.18
N SER A 235 18.56 0.08 42.90
CA SER A 235 19.62 0.01 41.88
C SER A 235 19.96 1.37 41.26
N VAL A 236 19.09 2.38 41.43
CA VAL A 236 19.23 3.71 40.83
C VAL A 236 18.83 4.75 41.87
N PRO A 237 19.73 5.67 42.29
CA PRO A 237 19.42 6.64 43.35
C PRO A 237 18.34 7.63 42.87
N GLY A 238 17.07 7.26 43.07
CA GLY A 238 15.91 7.97 42.55
C GLY A 238 14.59 7.30 42.90
N TRP A 239 13.53 8.06 42.66
CA TRP A 239 12.15 7.67 42.86
C TRP A 239 11.48 7.40 41.53
N ARG A 240 10.77 6.29 41.45
CA ARG A 240 9.99 5.88 40.28
C ARG A 240 8.52 5.87 40.61
N LYS A 241 7.72 6.33 39.65
CA LYS A 241 6.27 6.18 39.66
C LYS A 241 5.80 5.79 38.27
N ALA A 242 4.89 4.82 38.22
CA ALA A 242 4.26 4.38 36.99
C ALA A 242 2.77 4.68 36.98
N THR A 243 2.27 5.12 35.82
CA THR A 243 0.86 5.36 35.55
C THR A 243 0.47 4.69 34.23
N SER A 244 -0.63 3.94 34.25
CA SER A 244 -1.14 3.19 33.10
C SER A 244 -2.40 3.84 32.55
N TYR A 245 -2.54 3.85 31.22
CA TYR A 245 -3.71 4.36 30.51
C TYR A 245 -4.25 3.31 29.55
N ASP A 246 -5.57 3.15 29.53
CA ASP A 246 -6.27 2.44 28.46
C ASP A 246 -6.46 3.39 27.27
N VAL A 247 -6.05 2.94 26.10
CA VAL A 247 -5.97 3.70 24.85
C VAL A 247 -6.80 3.01 23.77
N LEU A 248 -7.67 3.76 23.10
CA LEU A 248 -8.25 3.36 21.82
C LEU A 248 -7.65 4.23 20.72
N TYR A 249 -6.75 3.65 19.94
CA TYR A 249 -6.04 4.33 18.86
C TYR A 249 -6.56 3.86 17.50
N GLU A 250 -6.97 4.77 16.62
CA GLU A 250 -7.36 4.48 15.24
C GLU A 250 -6.23 4.94 14.30
N TYR A 251 -5.72 4.00 13.51
CA TYR A 251 -4.76 4.29 12.46
C TYR A 251 -5.42 4.12 11.09
N ARG A 252 -4.99 4.94 10.14
CA ARG A 252 -5.47 4.91 8.75
C ARG A 252 -4.29 4.62 7.85
N TYR A 253 -4.52 3.81 6.84
CA TYR A 253 -3.54 3.56 5.80
C TYR A 253 -4.26 3.52 4.46
N VAL A 254 -3.56 3.98 3.42
CA VAL A 254 -4.03 3.84 2.06
C VAL A 254 -3.63 2.46 1.61
N ASP A 255 -4.62 1.66 1.21
CA ASP A 255 -4.34 0.37 0.61
C ASP A 255 -3.91 0.61 -0.83
N SER A 256 -2.60 0.52 -1.10
CA SER A 256 -2.08 0.63 -2.46
C SER A 256 -2.39 -0.61 -3.30
N ASP A 257 -2.86 -1.72 -2.71
CA ASP A 257 -3.37 -2.86 -3.48
C ASP A 257 -4.73 -2.50 -4.13
N ASP A 258 -5.43 -1.47 -3.63
CA ASP A 258 -6.55 -0.83 -4.32
C ASP A 258 -6.08 0.17 -5.39
N ALA A 259 -4.87 -0.01 -5.91
CA ALA A 259 -4.52 0.31 -7.29
C ALA A 259 -5.40 -0.43 -8.32
N GLN A 260 -6.57 -0.97 -7.96
CA GLN A 260 -7.60 -1.36 -8.91
C GLN A 260 -8.11 -0.18 -9.75
N SER A 261 -7.86 1.08 -9.34
CA SER A 261 -8.04 2.26 -10.20
C SER A 261 -6.88 2.50 -11.19
N LEU A 262 -5.78 1.75 -11.07
CA LEU A 262 -4.55 1.85 -11.87
C LEU A 262 -4.20 0.53 -12.59
N ILE A 263 -4.79 -0.59 -12.16
CA ILE A 263 -4.68 -1.91 -12.77
C ILE A 263 -5.85 -2.07 -13.73
N VAL A 264 -5.51 -2.03 -15.03
CA VAL A 264 -6.29 -2.52 -16.16
C VAL A 264 -7.06 -3.78 -15.75
N ARG A 265 -8.38 -3.70 -15.65
CA ARG A 265 -9.21 -4.92 -15.72
C ARG A 265 -9.06 -5.46 -17.13
N ILE A 266 -8.21 -6.48 -17.30
CA ILE A 266 -8.15 -7.28 -18.52
C ILE A 266 -9.55 -7.91 -18.69
N PRO A 267 -10.28 -7.61 -19.77
CA PRO A 267 -11.56 -8.28 -20.02
C PRO A 267 -11.26 -9.76 -20.23
N VAL A 268 -11.73 -10.60 -19.31
CA VAL A 268 -11.90 -12.02 -19.59
C VAL A 268 -13.31 -12.17 -20.15
N SER A 269 -13.46 -12.08 -21.47
CA SER A 269 -14.65 -12.62 -22.12
C SER A 269 -14.60 -14.14 -21.94
N THR A 270 -15.47 -14.69 -21.10
CA THR A 270 -15.82 -16.10 -21.25
C THR A 270 -16.75 -16.18 -22.46
N ASP A 271 -16.32 -16.94 -23.46
CA ASP A 271 -16.99 -17.05 -24.76
C ASP A 271 -18.47 -17.47 -24.60
N PRO A 272 -19.40 -16.73 -25.22
CA PRO A 272 -20.87 -16.86 -25.17
C PRO A 272 -21.54 -18.10 -25.83
N GLU A 273 -20.86 -19.24 -25.98
CA GLU A 273 -21.42 -20.41 -26.71
C GLU A 273 -22.14 -21.49 -25.88
N GLU A 274 -22.79 -21.19 -24.75
CA GLU A 274 -23.84 -22.08 -24.23
C GLU A 274 -25.15 -21.34 -23.94
N SER A 275 -26.11 -21.52 -24.86
CA SER A 275 -27.50 -21.11 -24.76
C SER A 275 -28.36 -22.26 -24.19
N PRO A 276 -29.45 -22.03 -23.40
CA PRO A 276 -30.08 -20.75 -23.03
C PRO A 276 -30.40 -20.62 -21.51
N SER A 277 -29.98 -19.51 -20.85
CA SER A 277 -30.49 -19.13 -19.52
C SER A 277 -31.09 -17.71 -19.51
N PRO A 278 -32.29 -17.49 -18.93
CA PRO A 278 -33.01 -16.21 -18.94
C PRO A 278 -32.60 -15.23 -17.82
N VAL A 279 -31.58 -15.55 -17.02
CA VAL A 279 -31.08 -14.65 -15.97
C VAL A 279 -29.70 -14.14 -16.39
N ARG A 280 -29.70 -13.01 -17.10
CA ARG A 280 -28.49 -12.28 -17.50
C ARG A 280 -28.36 -11.06 -16.60
N GLU A 281 -27.30 -10.99 -15.81
CA GLU A 281 -26.80 -9.73 -15.26
C GLU A 281 -25.41 -9.49 -15.85
N VAL A 282 -25.25 -8.35 -16.51
CA VAL A 282 -24.00 -7.86 -17.06
C VAL A 282 -23.72 -6.55 -16.33
N GLU A 283 -22.68 -6.53 -15.50
CA GLU A 283 -22.13 -5.27 -15.02
C GLU A 283 -20.61 -5.31 -15.16
N SER A 284 -20.14 -4.65 -16.23
CA SER A 284 -18.73 -4.33 -16.45
C SER A 284 -18.61 -2.81 -16.41
N ILE A 285 -18.03 -2.28 -15.33
CA ILE A 285 -17.57 -0.88 -15.31
C ILE A 285 -16.17 -0.89 -15.92
N THR A 286 -16.10 -0.62 -17.22
CA THR A 286 -14.83 -0.39 -17.94
C THR A 286 -14.39 1.03 -17.70
N ASP A 287 -13.12 1.18 -17.32
CA ASP A 287 -12.44 2.45 -17.26
C ASP A 287 -11.52 2.59 -18.49
N GLU A 288 -11.55 3.74 -19.15
CA GLU A 288 -10.81 4.01 -20.39
C GLU A 288 -9.41 4.53 -20.05
N MET A 289 -8.54 3.64 -19.57
CA MET A 289 -7.13 3.93 -19.32
C MET A 289 -6.23 3.17 -20.31
N VAL A 290 -5.25 3.86 -20.89
CA VAL A 290 -4.28 3.30 -21.81
C VAL A 290 -2.86 3.54 -21.31
N ARG A 291 -2.04 2.49 -21.39
CA ARG A 291 -0.62 2.52 -21.04
C ARG A 291 0.23 2.63 -22.29
N TRP A 292 1.22 3.50 -22.20
CA TRP A 292 2.19 3.86 -23.22
C TRP A 292 3.58 3.54 -22.68
N ASP A 293 4.13 2.37 -23.06
CA ASP A 293 5.41 1.85 -22.57
C ASP A 293 6.25 1.12 -23.64
N GLN A 294 5.80 1.06 -24.90
CA GLN A 294 6.51 0.38 -25.99
C GLN A 294 6.10 0.91 -27.36
N ASP A 295 6.90 0.56 -28.38
CA ASP A 295 6.57 0.76 -29.79
C ASP A 295 5.21 0.12 -30.13
N GLY A 296 4.28 0.93 -30.64
CA GLY A 296 2.92 0.47 -30.96
C GLY A 296 1.93 0.55 -29.79
N ALA A 297 2.19 1.41 -28.81
CA ALA A 297 1.23 1.74 -27.76
C ALA A 297 -0.17 2.02 -28.34
N SER A 298 -1.20 1.40 -27.75
CA SER A 298 -2.56 1.56 -28.24
C SER A 298 -3.03 3.01 -28.14
N PRO A 299 -3.89 3.49 -29.05
CA PRO A 299 -4.54 4.77 -28.87
C PRO A 299 -5.44 4.75 -27.62
N LEU A 300 -5.47 5.85 -26.88
CA LEU A 300 -6.64 6.16 -26.05
C LEU A 300 -7.78 6.52 -27.01
N GLU A 301 -8.84 5.74 -27.04
CA GLU A 301 -9.97 5.95 -27.96
C GLU A 301 -11.28 5.96 -27.18
N VAL A 302 -12.02 7.07 -27.28
CA VAL A 302 -13.39 7.22 -26.79
C VAL A 302 -14.31 7.23 -27.99
N ARG A 303 -15.28 6.30 -28.03
CA ARG A 303 -16.26 6.20 -29.11
C ARG A 303 -17.60 6.81 -28.71
N GLY A 304 -18.27 7.45 -29.68
CA GLY A 304 -19.63 7.92 -29.49
C GLY A 304 -20.68 6.79 -29.51
N PRO A 305 -21.91 7.05 -29.01
CA PRO A 305 -22.30 8.26 -28.31
C PRO A 305 -21.66 8.36 -26.91
N GLY A 306 -21.03 9.49 -26.58
CA GLY A 306 -20.23 9.66 -25.38
C GLY A 306 -19.85 11.11 -25.13
N ILE A 307 -19.29 11.38 -23.94
CA ILE A 307 -18.88 12.74 -23.54
C ILE A 307 -17.50 12.63 -22.91
N VAL A 308 -16.55 13.46 -23.32
CA VAL A 308 -15.26 13.64 -22.64
C VAL A 308 -15.30 14.95 -21.87
N THR A 309 -15.18 14.87 -20.55
CA THR A 309 -15.24 15.99 -19.61
C THR A 309 -13.89 16.28 -18.95
N ARG A 310 -12.98 15.30 -18.97
CA ARG A 310 -11.71 15.35 -18.28
C ARG A 310 -10.68 14.44 -18.94
N LEU A 311 -9.44 14.88 -18.97
CA LEU A 311 -8.28 14.13 -19.44
C LEU A 311 -7.22 14.16 -18.36
N SER A 312 -6.60 13.02 -18.08
CA SER A 312 -5.52 12.93 -17.10
C SER A 312 -4.38 12.08 -17.62
N ALA A 313 -3.16 12.40 -17.18
CA ALA A 313 -1.96 11.63 -17.46
C ALA A 313 -1.19 11.35 -16.18
N LEU A 314 -0.56 10.18 -16.08
CA LEU A 314 0.44 9.87 -15.08
C LEU A 314 1.72 9.47 -15.81
N VAL A 315 2.79 10.24 -15.63
CA VAL A 315 3.98 10.18 -16.48
C VAL A 315 5.21 9.95 -15.62
N PHE A 316 5.95 8.88 -15.91
CA PHE A 316 7.30 8.66 -15.40
C PHE A 316 8.28 8.72 -16.57
N VAL A 317 9.25 9.62 -16.47
CA VAL A 317 10.31 9.79 -17.47
C VAL A 317 11.64 9.87 -16.73
N PRO A 318 12.32 8.73 -16.53
CA PRO A 318 13.65 8.74 -15.94
C PRO A 318 14.65 9.23 -17.01
N GLY A 319 15.38 10.30 -16.68
CA GLY A 319 16.42 10.85 -17.54
C GLY A 319 15.92 11.94 -18.51
N PRO A 320 16.34 11.92 -19.80
CA PRO A 320 16.06 13.01 -20.73
C PRO A 320 14.57 13.10 -21.08
N ALA A 321 14.15 14.27 -21.57
CA ALA A 321 12.76 14.49 -21.97
C ALA A 321 12.30 13.49 -23.04
N LEU A 322 11.06 13.01 -22.91
CA LEU A 322 10.45 12.09 -23.86
C LEU A 322 10.37 12.74 -25.25
N GLY A 323 10.93 12.06 -26.26
CA GLY A 323 10.81 12.48 -27.67
C GLY A 323 9.51 11.99 -28.31
N GLY A 324 9.30 12.33 -29.58
CA GLY A 324 8.17 11.85 -30.39
C GLY A 324 7.05 12.88 -30.56
N THR A 325 5.88 12.41 -30.97
CA THR A 325 4.71 13.22 -31.25
C THR A 325 3.48 12.62 -30.58
N VAL A 326 2.76 13.42 -29.81
CA VAL A 326 1.43 13.12 -29.30
C VAL A 326 0.41 13.79 -30.20
N THR A 327 -0.53 13.02 -30.73
CA THR A 327 -1.62 13.52 -31.57
C THR A 327 -2.95 13.36 -30.85
N PHE A 328 -3.66 14.46 -30.67
CA PHE A 328 -5.07 14.44 -30.27
C PHE A 328 -5.93 14.61 -31.52
N THR A 329 -6.95 13.78 -31.67
CA THR A 329 -7.86 13.82 -32.82
C THR A 329 -9.29 13.73 -32.36
N ARG A 330 -10.15 14.56 -32.93
CA ARG A 330 -11.60 14.37 -32.92
C ARG A 330 -12.03 14.10 -34.35
N SER A 331 -12.89 13.10 -34.56
CA SER A 331 -13.50 12.85 -35.87
C SER A 331 -14.96 12.47 -35.74
N SER A 332 -15.77 12.94 -36.68
CA SER A 332 -17.19 12.60 -36.84
C SER A 332 -17.42 11.28 -37.62
N GLY A 333 -16.35 10.74 -38.22
CA GLY A 333 -16.44 9.62 -39.16
C GLY A 333 -17.04 9.96 -40.53
N GLY A 334 -17.42 11.22 -40.78
CA GLY A 334 -18.00 11.67 -42.06
C GLY A 334 -16.99 11.85 -43.19
N GLY A 335 -15.68 11.82 -42.90
CA GLY A 335 -14.62 11.98 -43.90
C GLY A 335 -14.46 13.42 -44.42
N GLY A 336 -14.86 14.42 -43.63
CA GLY A 336 -14.66 15.84 -43.94
C GLY A 336 -13.17 16.25 -43.91
N PRO A 337 -12.85 17.49 -44.34
CA PRO A 337 -11.50 18.03 -44.17
C PRO A 337 -11.14 18.10 -42.69
N VAL A 338 -9.90 17.74 -42.35
CA VAL A 338 -9.39 17.79 -40.97
C VAL A 338 -8.76 19.16 -40.72
N ALA A 339 -9.25 19.87 -39.70
CA ALA A 339 -8.63 21.10 -39.24
C ALA A 339 -7.39 20.79 -38.39
N HIS A 340 -6.21 21.28 -38.80
CA HIS A 340 -4.96 21.11 -38.06
C HIS A 340 -4.71 22.32 -37.15
N LEU A 341 -4.80 22.11 -35.84
CA LEU A 341 -4.76 23.18 -34.85
C LEU A 341 -3.37 23.25 -34.17
N PRO A 342 -2.89 24.45 -33.79
CA PRO A 342 -1.50 24.64 -33.38
C PRO A 342 -1.20 24.30 -31.92
N THR A 343 -2.22 24.24 -31.05
CA THR A 343 -2.07 24.01 -29.61
C THR A 343 -3.21 23.17 -29.06
N LEU A 344 -2.99 22.50 -27.92
CA LEU A 344 -4.05 21.73 -27.26
C LEU A 344 -5.23 22.62 -26.86
N ALA A 345 -4.97 23.85 -26.42
CA ALA A 345 -6.04 24.80 -26.07
C ALA A 345 -6.90 25.14 -27.29
N ALA A 346 -6.30 25.49 -28.42
CA ALA A 346 -7.03 25.77 -29.66
C ALA A 346 -7.82 24.54 -30.14
N PHE A 347 -7.26 23.35 -29.99
CA PHE A 347 -7.95 22.10 -30.28
C PHE A 347 -9.18 21.90 -29.39
N LEU A 348 -9.05 22.03 -28.08
CA LEU A 348 -10.15 21.84 -27.14
C LEU A 348 -11.25 22.89 -27.36
N ASP A 349 -10.89 24.17 -27.58
CA ASP A 349 -11.86 25.25 -27.85
C ASP A 349 -12.65 25.01 -29.14
N ALA A 350 -12.01 24.50 -30.20
CA ALA A 350 -12.67 24.26 -31.48
C ALA A 350 -13.55 23.00 -31.48
N THR A 351 -13.25 22.01 -30.63
CA THR A 351 -13.85 20.67 -30.67
C THR A 351 -14.83 20.39 -29.53
N SER A 352 -14.89 21.24 -28.51
CA SER A 352 -15.77 21.09 -27.36
C SER A 352 -17.10 21.84 -27.52
N GLY A 353 -18.06 21.54 -26.65
CA GLY A 353 -19.38 22.16 -26.63
C GLY A 353 -20.44 21.39 -27.42
N ALA A 354 -21.69 21.88 -27.34
CA ALA A 354 -22.83 21.30 -28.03
C ALA A 354 -22.83 21.60 -29.54
N GLU A 355 -22.25 22.73 -29.93
CA GLU A 355 -22.10 23.18 -31.33
C GLU A 355 -20.63 23.53 -31.59
N PRO A 356 -19.75 22.51 -31.67
CA PRO A 356 -18.32 22.72 -31.84
C PRO A 356 -18.02 23.32 -33.21
N ALA A 357 -17.03 24.21 -33.27
CA ALA A 357 -16.59 24.84 -34.51
C ALA A 357 -16.04 23.80 -35.52
N GLU A 358 -15.38 22.77 -35.01
CA GLU A 358 -14.76 21.70 -35.80
C GLU A 358 -15.16 20.31 -35.28
N THR A 359 -15.73 19.48 -36.16
CA THR A 359 -16.08 18.07 -35.87
C THR A 359 -15.00 17.07 -36.30
N ASP A 360 -14.09 17.50 -37.16
CA ASP A 360 -12.94 16.73 -37.63
C ASP A 360 -11.69 17.62 -37.51
N ALA A 361 -10.91 17.43 -36.44
CA ALA A 361 -9.73 18.22 -36.15
C ALA A 361 -8.64 17.37 -35.51
N ASP A 362 -7.39 17.81 -35.64
CA ASP A 362 -6.27 17.26 -34.91
C ASP A 362 -5.33 18.34 -34.38
N VAL A 363 -4.47 17.94 -33.46
CA VAL A 363 -3.31 18.69 -33.02
C VAL A 363 -2.16 17.73 -32.75
N GLN A 364 -0.97 18.09 -33.24
CA GLN A 364 0.27 17.34 -33.04
C GLN A 364 1.21 18.15 -32.15
N LEU A 365 1.69 17.54 -31.06
CA LEU A 365 2.53 18.19 -30.05
C LEU A 365 3.72 17.30 -29.72
N ASP A 366 4.83 17.88 -29.29
CA ASP A 366 5.80 17.12 -28.52
C ASP A 366 5.19 16.70 -27.15
N PRO A 367 5.67 15.63 -26.51
CA PRO A 367 5.09 15.15 -25.26
C PRO A 367 5.08 16.20 -24.14
N ALA A 368 6.10 17.06 -24.06
CA ALA A 368 6.17 18.08 -23.02
C ALA A 368 5.05 19.13 -23.20
N ALA A 369 4.80 19.58 -24.43
CA ALA A 369 3.70 20.48 -24.77
C ALA A 369 2.33 19.82 -24.57
N ALA A 370 2.20 18.52 -24.88
CA ALA A 370 0.98 17.75 -24.63
C ALA A 370 0.64 17.71 -23.13
N PHE A 371 1.59 17.33 -22.27
CA PHE A 371 1.37 17.23 -20.82
C PHE A 371 1.18 18.61 -20.17
N ALA A 372 1.95 19.61 -20.57
CA ALA A 372 1.75 20.99 -20.11
C ALA A 372 0.38 21.55 -20.53
N GLY A 373 -0.13 21.14 -21.69
CA GLY A 373 -1.47 21.49 -22.14
C GLY A 373 -2.58 20.88 -21.29
N LEU A 374 -2.32 19.74 -20.62
CA LEU A 374 -3.27 19.16 -19.67
C LEU A 374 -3.32 19.99 -18.38
N GLY A 375 -2.18 20.42 -17.87
CA GLY A 375 -2.12 21.29 -16.70
C GLY A 375 -0.74 21.34 -16.07
N ALA A 376 -0.63 22.00 -14.93
CA ALA A 376 0.58 21.92 -14.11
C ALA A 376 0.72 20.50 -13.54
N ALA A 377 1.96 20.00 -13.46
CA ALA A 377 2.23 18.74 -12.79
C ALA A 377 1.79 18.83 -11.31
N GLY A 378 0.94 17.90 -10.91
CA GLY A 378 0.54 17.70 -9.52
C GLY A 378 1.67 17.10 -8.67
N PRO A 379 1.42 16.91 -7.36
CA PRO A 379 2.39 16.24 -6.49
C PRO A 379 2.74 14.86 -7.05
N GLY A 380 4.04 14.56 -7.05
CA GLY A 380 4.56 13.30 -7.56
C GLY A 380 4.01 12.10 -6.78
N LEU A 381 3.70 11.02 -7.50
CA LEU A 381 3.24 9.78 -6.90
C LEU A 381 4.36 8.74 -6.96
N THR A 382 4.73 8.23 -5.79
CA THR A 382 5.77 7.19 -5.66
C THR A 382 5.18 5.80 -5.86
N ILE A 383 5.45 5.15 -6.99
CA ILE A 383 4.97 3.79 -7.28
C ILE A 383 6.06 2.97 -7.97
N GLY A 384 6.39 1.81 -7.41
CA GLY A 384 7.23 0.84 -8.12
C GLY A 384 8.66 1.31 -8.36
N ASP A 385 9.35 0.57 -9.22
CA ASP A 385 10.74 0.76 -9.64
C ASP A 385 10.80 0.21 -11.08
N TRP A 386 10.31 1.01 -12.01
CA TRP A 386 10.05 0.62 -13.41
C TRP A 386 11.35 0.48 -14.20
N ASP A 387 12.32 1.35 -13.94
CA ASP A 387 13.64 1.29 -14.57
C ASP A 387 14.61 0.34 -13.85
N ALA A 388 14.17 -0.30 -12.76
CA ALA A 388 14.87 -1.32 -11.99
C ALA A 388 16.20 -0.82 -11.40
N ASP A 389 16.25 0.45 -11.00
CA ASP A 389 17.40 1.10 -10.38
C ASP A 389 17.45 0.96 -8.84
N ALA A 390 16.48 0.23 -8.27
CA ALA A 390 16.26 0.05 -6.83
C ALA A 390 15.85 1.33 -6.07
N VAL A 391 15.41 2.36 -6.79
CA VAL A 391 14.81 3.59 -6.26
C VAL A 391 13.33 3.57 -6.61
N THR A 392 12.48 4.09 -5.70
CA THR A 392 11.06 4.19 -6.00
C THR A 392 10.81 5.30 -7.02
N ASP A 393 10.16 4.96 -8.14
CA ASP A 393 9.83 5.90 -9.20
C ASP A 393 8.90 7.00 -8.69
N VAL A 394 9.08 8.22 -9.20
CA VAL A 394 8.17 9.36 -8.94
C VAL A 394 7.46 9.75 -10.23
N TYR A 395 6.15 9.51 -10.28
CA TYR A 395 5.30 9.84 -11.41
C TYR A 395 4.73 11.26 -11.29
N ALA A 396 4.83 12.05 -12.35
CA ALA A 396 4.15 13.33 -12.46
C ALA A 396 2.70 13.14 -12.93
N GLY A 397 1.74 13.62 -12.14
CA GLY A 397 0.32 13.62 -12.51
C GLY A 397 -0.07 14.90 -13.24
N PHE A 398 -0.79 14.79 -14.36
CA PHE A 398 -1.36 15.91 -15.11
C PHE A 398 -2.87 15.75 -15.20
N ASP A 399 -3.60 16.86 -15.06
CA ASP A 399 -5.06 16.86 -15.05
C ASP A 399 -5.63 18.04 -15.80
N ARG A 400 -6.53 17.77 -16.75
CA ARG A 400 -7.35 18.77 -17.42
C ARG A 400 -8.82 18.45 -17.27
N ARG A 401 -9.52 19.22 -16.45
CA ARG A 401 -10.97 19.35 -16.57
C ARG A 401 -11.29 20.27 -17.74
N LEU A 402 -12.19 19.84 -18.62
CA LEU A 402 -12.63 20.66 -19.74
C LEU A 402 -13.72 21.63 -19.27
N ASP A 403 -13.62 22.90 -19.68
CA ASP A 403 -14.62 23.92 -19.37
C ASP A 403 -15.94 23.62 -20.08
N GLU A 404 -15.85 23.20 -21.35
CA GLU A 404 -16.92 22.57 -22.10
C GLU A 404 -16.49 21.16 -22.51
N PRO A 405 -17.39 20.15 -22.46
CA PRO A 405 -17.01 18.79 -22.81
C PRO A 405 -16.92 18.58 -24.32
N ILE A 406 -16.11 17.61 -24.74
CA ILE A 406 -16.18 17.08 -26.11
C ILE A 406 -17.37 16.13 -26.19
N ILE A 407 -18.37 16.48 -27.00
CA ILE A 407 -19.56 15.67 -27.21
C ILE A 407 -19.39 14.84 -28.48
N LEU A 408 -19.44 13.51 -28.33
CA LEU A 408 -19.43 12.53 -29.41
C LEU A 408 -20.87 12.07 -29.58
N THR A 409 -21.58 12.59 -30.59
CA THR A 409 -23.03 12.39 -30.73
C THR A 409 -23.35 11.15 -31.55
N GLY A 410 -22.57 10.91 -32.61
CA GLY A 410 -22.73 9.77 -33.51
C GLY A 410 -21.96 8.53 -33.06
N ALA A 411 -22.40 7.35 -33.48
CA ALA A 411 -21.67 6.09 -33.25
C ALA A 411 -20.32 6.01 -33.99
N ALA A 412 -20.13 6.86 -35.01
CA ALA A 412 -18.88 6.97 -35.76
C ALA A 412 -17.94 8.05 -35.18
N ASP A 413 -18.44 8.86 -34.24
CA ASP A 413 -17.67 9.91 -33.61
C ASP A 413 -16.61 9.27 -32.71
N ARG A 414 -15.40 9.81 -32.75
CA ARG A 414 -14.28 9.33 -31.95
C ARG A 414 -13.44 10.50 -31.44
N PHE A 415 -12.97 10.37 -30.22
CA PHE A 415 -11.85 11.14 -29.69
C PHE A 415 -10.69 10.18 -29.47
N THR A 416 -9.52 10.51 -30.01
CA THR A 416 -8.36 9.63 -30.00
C THR A 416 -7.11 10.39 -29.56
N VAL A 417 -6.29 9.77 -28.71
CA VAL A 417 -4.94 10.23 -28.38
C VAL A 417 -3.95 9.14 -28.74
N THR A 418 -3.00 9.45 -29.63
CA THR A 418 -1.94 8.53 -30.07
C THR A 418 -0.56 9.08 -29.76
N TYR A 419 0.39 8.20 -29.49
CA TYR A 419 1.81 8.53 -29.43
C TYR A 419 2.56 7.87 -30.59
N ALA A 420 3.34 8.67 -31.29
CA ALA A 420 4.31 8.21 -32.29
C ALA A 420 5.73 8.48 -31.76
N PRO A 421 6.54 7.44 -31.54
CA PRO A 421 7.92 7.61 -31.09
C PRO A 421 8.77 8.33 -32.15
N PRO A 422 9.85 9.03 -31.75
CA PRO A 422 10.73 9.70 -32.69
C PRO A 422 11.41 8.70 -33.63
N ALA A 423 11.67 9.08 -34.88
CA ALA A 423 12.37 8.21 -35.82
C ALA A 423 13.84 7.99 -35.38
N GLY A 424 14.23 6.73 -35.18
CA GLY A 424 15.60 6.33 -34.84
C GLY A 424 15.75 5.79 -33.41
N PRO A 425 16.98 5.56 -32.92
CA PRO A 425 17.25 4.93 -31.60
C PRO A 425 17.09 5.91 -30.43
N ALA A 426 16.34 7.00 -30.60
CA ALA A 426 16.16 8.01 -29.56
C ALA A 426 15.30 7.45 -28.41
N THR A 427 15.42 8.07 -27.23
CA THR A 427 14.68 7.73 -26.01
C THR A 427 13.18 7.90 -26.22
N GLY A 428 12.52 6.83 -26.66
CA GLY A 428 11.08 6.69 -26.65
C GLY A 428 10.60 6.11 -25.33
N LEU A 429 9.30 5.77 -25.29
CA LEU A 429 8.70 5.00 -24.20
C LEU A 429 9.26 3.58 -24.08
N ASP A 430 10.02 3.11 -25.07
CA ASP A 430 10.46 1.74 -25.27
C ASP A 430 11.68 1.32 -24.41
N GLN A 431 12.27 2.25 -23.64
CA GLN A 431 13.49 1.97 -22.87
C GLN A 431 13.37 2.21 -21.38
N THR A 432 12.71 3.28 -20.93
CA THR A 432 12.64 3.62 -19.49
C THR A 432 11.44 4.47 -19.06
N ALA A 433 10.72 5.14 -19.97
CA ALA A 433 9.58 5.98 -19.63
C ALA A 433 8.25 5.22 -19.71
N VAL A 434 7.28 5.60 -18.89
CA VAL A 434 5.91 5.07 -18.97
C VAL A 434 4.90 6.19 -18.79
N VAL A 435 3.85 6.15 -19.60
CA VAL A 435 2.74 7.10 -19.54
C VAL A 435 1.43 6.31 -19.40
N TYR A 436 0.60 6.72 -18.45
CA TYR A 436 -0.79 6.28 -18.34
C TYR A 436 -1.69 7.44 -18.72
N LEU A 437 -2.58 7.25 -19.69
CA LEU A 437 -3.57 8.24 -20.10
C LEU A 437 -4.98 7.76 -19.81
N ARG A 438 -5.85 8.69 -19.46
CA ARG A 438 -7.25 8.41 -19.15
C ARG A 438 -8.18 9.52 -19.61
N ALA A 439 -9.36 9.14 -20.08
CA ALA A 439 -10.50 10.03 -20.29
C ALA A 439 -11.57 9.78 -19.22
N ASN A 440 -12.22 10.86 -18.77
CA ASN A 440 -13.29 10.84 -17.76
C ASN A 440 -12.97 10.09 -16.46
N PRO A 441 -11.84 10.38 -15.77
CA PRO A 441 -11.65 9.85 -14.43
C PRO A 441 -12.76 10.32 -13.48
N PRO A 442 -13.21 9.46 -12.55
CA PRO A 442 -14.33 9.66 -11.65
C PRO A 442 -14.11 10.79 -10.64
#